data_AF-A0AAV3EK16-F1
#
_entry.id   AF-A0AAV3EK16-F1
#
_cell.length_a   1.000
_cell.length_b   1.000
_cell.length_c   1.000
_cell.angle_alpha   90.00
_cell.angle_beta   90.00
_cell.angle_gamma   90.00
#
_symmetry.space_group_name_H-M   'P 1'
#
loop_
_entity.id
_entity.type
_entity.pdbx_description
1 polymer ?
#
loop_
_entity_poly.entity_id
_entity_poly.type
_entity_poly.pdbx_seq_one_letter_code
_entity_poly.pdbx_strand_id
1 'polypeptide(L)' 'MLDFSMIFKIGGVGILIAILDKVLKSIGREEYATLSNILGIVLILFMVIQLIGDLFNTIKTMFQL' A
#
# COMPACT_ATOMS: atom_id res chain seq x y z
N MET A 1 20.92 -2.22 -9.08
CA MET A 1 19.80 -3.08 -9.50
C MET A 1 18.54 -2.37 -9.06
N LEU A 2 17.53 -2.22 -9.93
CA LEU A 2 16.28 -1.53 -9.55
C LEU A 2 15.60 -2.31 -8.42
N ASP A 3 15.46 -1.67 -7.26
CA ASP A 3 14.91 -2.29 -6.06
C ASP A 3 13.38 -2.30 -6.14
N PHE A 4 12.84 -3.25 -6.92
CA PHE A 4 11.39 -3.46 -7.07
C PHE A 4 10.71 -3.94 -5.79
N SER A 5 11.48 -4.24 -4.74
CA SER A 5 11.02 -4.78 -3.46
C SER A 5 9.85 -3.98 -2.87
N MET A 6 9.87 -2.65 -3.00
CA MET A 6 8.79 -1.81 -2.47
C MET A 6 7.49 -1.90 -3.30
N ILE A 7 7.59 -1.97 -4.63
CA ILE A 7 6.44 -2.12 -5.53
C ILE A 7 5.78 -3.49 -5.32
N PHE A 8 6.59 -4.55 -5.20
CA PHE A 8 6.08 -5.88 -4.85
C PHE A 8 5.39 -5.92 -3.48
N LYS A 9 5.90 -5.17 -2.50
CA LYS A 9 5.29 -5.05 -1.18
C LYS A 9 3.90 -4.40 -1.24
N ILE A 10 3.75 -3.33 -2.04
CA ILE A 10 2.44 -2.68 -2.26
C ILE A 10 1.47 -3.63 -2.97
N GLY A 11 1.92 -4.32 -4.02
CA GLY A 11 1.11 -5.32 -4.72
C GLY A 11 0.66 -6.47 -3.81
N GLY A 12 1.55 -6.96 -2.95
CA GLY A 12 1.24 -7.99 -1.95
C GLY A 12 0.19 -7.54 -0.93
N VAL A 13 0.27 -6.30 -0.45
CA VAL A 13 -0.75 -5.70 0.43
C VAL A 13 -2.11 -5.64 -0.29
N GLY A 14 -2.13 -5.28 -1.58
CA GLY A 14 -3.36 -5.28 -2.39
C GLY A 14 -4.01 -6.67 -2.50
N ILE A 15 -3.20 -7.71 -2.72
CA ILE A 15 -3.69 -9.11 -2.75
C ILE A 15 -4.27 -9.50 -1.39
N LEU A 16 -3.59 -9.16 -0.29
CA LEU A 16 -4.07 -9.47 1.07
C LEU A 16 -5.41 -8.81 1.35
N ILE A 17 -5.58 -7.52 1.01
CA ILE A 17 -6.85 -6.80 1.18
C ILE A 17 -7.96 -7.48 0.36
N ALA A 18 -7.69 -7.88 -0.88
CA ALA A 18 -8.67 -8.57 -1.72
C ALA A 18 -9.09 -9.94 -1.15
N ILE A 19 -8.16 -10.68 -0.55
CA ILE A 19 -8.48 -11.92 0.16
C ILE A 19 -9.32 -11.62 1.41
N LEU A 20 -8.96 -10.59 2.18
CA LEU A 20 -9.68 -10.21 3.39
C LEU A 20 -11.13 -9.78 3.08
N ASP A 21 -11.35 -9.02 2.01
CA ASP A 21 -12.69 -8.64 1.53
C ASP A 21 -13.55 -9.88 1.25
N LYS A 22 -13.00 -10.88 0.54
CA LYS A 22 -13.70 -12.14 0.27
C LYS A 22 -14.03 -12.90 1.55
N VAL A 23 -13.10 -12.96 2.50
CA VAL A 23 -13.30 -13.65 3.79
C VAL A 23 -14.34 -12.94 4.65
N LEU A 24 -14.31 -11.61 4.73
CA LEU A 24 -15.29 -10.84 5.51
C LEU A 24 -16.70 -10.95 4.93
N LYS A 25 -16.82 -10.94 3.59
CA LYS A 25 -18.10 -11.20 2.91
C LYS A 25 -18.59 -12.62 3.14
N SER A 26 -17.71 -13.63 3.12
CA SER A 26 -18.11 -15.04 3.30
C SER A 26 -18.65 -15.35 4.69
N ILE A 27 -18.27 -14.59 5.72
CA ILE A 27 -18.80 -14.72 7.09
C ILE A 27 -20.00 -13.78 7.37
N GLY A 28 -20.54 -13.11 6.33
CA GLY A 28 -21.71 -12.22 6.45
C GLY A 28 -21.40 -10.84 7.04
N ARG A 29 -20.14 -10.39 7.02
CA ARG A 29 -19.66 -9.12 7.59
C ARG A 29 -19.33 -8.10 6.49
N GLU A 30 -20.29 -7.80 5.63
CA GLU A 30 -20.11 -6.93 4.47
C GLU A 30 -19.72 -5.49 4.82
N GLU A 31 -20.25 -4.95 5.92
CA GLU A 31 -19.89 -3.61 6.41
C GLU A 31 -18.39 -3.51 6.74
N TYR A 32 -17.85 -4.54 7.40
CA TYR A 32 -16.43 -4.61 7.73
C TYR A 32 -15.56 -4.81 6.48
N ALA A 33 -16.03 -5.58 5.49
CA ALA A 33 -15.34 -5.74 4.21
C ALA A 33 -15.19 -4.39 3.49
N THR A 34 -16.28 -3.61 3.47
CA THR A 34 -16.31 -2.28 2.84
C THR A 34 -15.38 -1.30 3.55
N LEU A 35 -15.43 -1.24 4.89
CA LEU A 35 -14.53 -0.42 5.69
C LEU A 35 -13.07 -0.82 5.50
N SER A 36 -12.78 -2.12 5.43
CA SER A 36 -11.43 -2.62 5.20
C SER A 36 -10.89 -2.25 3.82
N ASN A 37 -11.72 -2.21 2.77
CA ASN A 37 -11.28 -1.76 1.45
C ASN A 37 -10.88 -0.28 1.46
N ILE A 38 -11.66 0.57 2.14
CA ILE A 38 -11.35 1.99 2.29
C ILE A 38 -10.02 2.17 3.02
N LEU A 39 -9.84 1.47 4.15
CA LEU A 39 -8.58 1.48 4.91
C LEU A 39 -7.41 0.96 4.08
N GLY A 40 -7.65 -0.08 3.28
CA GLY A 40 -6.66 -0.64 2.36
C GLY A 40 -6.15 0.37 1.33
N ILE A 41 -7.05 1.15 0.74
CA ILE A 41 -6.69 2.22 -0.19
C ILE A 41 -5.86 3.30 0.52
N VAL A 42 -6.28 3.74 1.70
CA VAL A 42 -5.56 4.74 2.50
C VAL A 42 -4.14 4.25 2.83
N LEU A 43 -4.00 2.99 3.24
CA LEU A 43 -2.70 2.38 3.54
C LEU A 43 -1.78 2.36 2.32
N ILE A 44 -2.29 1.96 1.16
CA ILE A 44 -1.52 1.98 -0.10
C ILE A 44 -1.07 3.40 -0.44
N LEU A 45 -1.95 4.40 -0.30
CA LEU A 45 -1.58 5.79 -0.53
C LEU A 45 -0.46 6.26 0.40
N PHE A 46 -0.47 5.88 1.69
CA PHE A 46 0.63 6.19 2.60
C PHE A 46 1.96 5.57 2.16
N MET A 47 1.95 4.32 1.68
CA MET A 47 3.16 3.67 1.15
C MET A 47 3.71 4.41 -0.07
N VAL A 48 2.84 4.90 -0.95
CA VAL A 48 3.23 5.70 -2.13
C VAL A 48 3.82 7.05 -1.69
N ILE A 49 3.24 7.72 -0.71
CA ILE A 49 3.76 9.00 -0.19
C ILE A 49 5.17 8.82 0.38
N GLN A 50 5.42 7.75 1.14
CA GLN A 50 6.76 7.44 1.66
C GLN A 50 7.78 7.24 0.54
N LEU A 51 7.41 6.46 -0.49
CA LEU A 51 8.24 6.25 -1.68
C LEU A 51 8.61 7.56 -2.38
N ILE A 52 7.65 8.48 -2.51
CA ILE A 52 7.90 9.81 -3.07
C ILE A 52 8.85 10.58 -2.15
N GLY A 53 8.65 10.54 -0.84
CA GLY A 53 9.54 11.17 0.14
C GLY A 53 10.99 10.68 0.04
N ASP A 54 11.18 9.36 -0.09
CA ASP A 54 12.50 8.74 -0.27
C ASP A 54 13.15 9.16 -1.58
N LEU A 55 12.36 9.28 -2.66
CA LEU A 55 12.85 9.81 -3.93
C LEU A 55 13.32 11.26 -3.78
N PHE A 56 12.54 12.11 -3.10
CA PHE A 56 12.94 13.49 -2.83
C PHE A 56 14.21 13.58 -1.98
N ASN A 57 14.35 12.74 -0.94
CA ASN A 57 15.56 12.68 -0.12
C ASN A 57 16.78 12.23 -0.92
N THR A 58 16.59 11.27 -1.82
CA THR A 58 17.62 10.81 -2.76
C THR A 58 18.08 11.95 -3.66
N ILE A 59 17.13 12.71 -4.23
CA ILE A 59 17.42 13.89 -5.04
C ILE A 59 18.21 14.92 -4.22
N LYS A 60 17.74 15.30 -3.03
CA LYS A 60 18.45 16.27 -2.17
C LYS A 60 19.88 15.83 -1.86
N THR A 61 20.07 14.55 -1.54
CA THR A 61 21.40 13.98 -1.24
C THR A 61 22.32 14.03 -2.46
N MET A 62 21.81 13.72 -3.66
CA MET A 62 22.57 13.81 -4.91
C MET A 62 22.98 15.24 -5.24
N PHE A 63 22.14 16.22 -4.89
CA PHE A 63 22.43 17.63 -5.08
C PHE A 63 23.11 18.31 -3.88
N GLN A 64 23.49 17.57 -2.83
CA GLN A 64 24.10 18.08 -1.59
C GLN A 64 23.31 19.24 -0.93
N LEU A 65 21.97 19.22 -1.06
CA LEU A 65 21.03 20.21 -0.52
C LEU A 65 20.47 19.80 0.84
#